data_AF-A0A150V1B5-F1
#
_entry.id   AF-A0A150V1B5-F1
#
_cell.length_a   1.000
_cell.length_b   1.000
_cell.length_c   1.000
_cell.angle_alpha   90.00
_cell.angle_beta   90.00
_cell.angle_gamma   90.00
#
_symmetry.space_group_name_H-M   'P 1'
#
loop_
_entity.id
_entity.type
_entity.pdbx_description
1 polymer ?
#
loop_
_entity_poly.entity_id
_entity_poly.type
_entity_poly.pdbx_seq_one_letter_code
_entity_poly.pdbx_strand_id
1 'polypeptide(L)'
;MATQSPTVTVDTIALLEERLRAVAHLLRASNTQEDTDEYNAPASARARLHRLERTLASLSARHPVVADVLALQHEHPFLFRHHNPTPTTAATVILTHADVYTTSAAALAHLPQSQQQQEQQIPDPAGLASLLALAPRIQAAGERETRLRREAAELRARSAKLVEDWVEEGILGMGERWAAWEERLRGVESWGCEGGFGRRACVWAN
;
A
#
# COMPACT_ATOMS: atom_id res chain seq x y z
N MET A 1 -64.12 23.95 21.06
CA MET A 1 -63.88 23.01 19.94
C MET A 1 -62.84 21.98 20.37
N ALA A 2 -63.24 20.73 20.60
CA ALA A 2 -62.39 19.52 20.59
C ALA A 2 -63.26 18.29 20.92
N THR A 3 -64.12 17.86 20.00
CA THR A 3 -64.83 16.57 20.07
C THR A 3 -64.05 15.53 19.27
N GLN A 4 -62.87 15.14 19.76
CA GLN A 4 -62.12 13.99 19.26
C GLN A 4 -62.18 12.91 20.35
N SER A 5 -63.28 12.17 20.47
CA SER A 5 -63.43 11.22 21.60
C SER A 5 -64.10 9.86 21.36
N PRO A 6 -64.75 9.54 20.22
CA PRO A 6 -65.20 8.16 19.99
C PRO A 6 -64.50 7.41 18.84
N THR A 7 -63.98 8.10 17.83
CA THR A 7 -63.42 7.45 16.63
C THR A 7 -62.00 6.94 16.86
N VAL A 8 -61.14 7.76 17.47
CA VAL A 8 -59.76 7.38 17.83
C VAL A 8 -59.73 6.19 18.80
N THR A 9 -60.71 6.09 19.71
CA THR A 9 -60.82 4.96 20.64
C THR A 9 -61.18 3.66 19.92
N VAL A 10 -62.04 3.71 18.90
CA VAL A 10 -62.40 2.53 18.11
C VAL A 10 -61.22 2.08 17.24
N ASP A 11 -60.51 3.02 16.62
CA ASP A 11 -59.34 2.70 15.78
C ASP A 11 -58.19 2.09 16.61
N THR A 12 -57.95 2.61 17.81
CA THR A 12 -56.93 2.05 18.71
C THR A 12 -57.33 0.68 19.26
N ILE A 13 -58.62 0.43 19.53
CA ILE A 13 -59.11 -0.91 19.91
C ILE A 13 -58.96 -1.89 18.76
N ALA A 14 -59.33 -1.51 17.53
CA ALA A 14 -59.17 -2.37 16.35
C ALA A 14 -57.70 -2.74 16.10
N LEU A 15 -56.78 -1.77 16.24
CA LEU A 15 -55.33 -2.02 16.14
C LEU A 15 -54.86 -2.97 17.24
N LEU A 16 -55.32 -2.79 18.48
CA LEU A 16 -54.96 -3.68 19.59
C LEU A 16 -55.49 -5.09 19.38
N GLU A 17 -56.71 -5.25 18.88
CA GLU A 17 -57.27 -6.56 18.55
C GLU A 17 -56.51 -7.25 17.42
N GLU A 18 -56.13 -6.53 16.37
CA GLU A 18 -55.32 -7.08 15.29
C GLU A 18 -53.95 -7.54 15.81
N ARG A 19 -53.31 -6.73 16.65
CA ARG A 19 -52.03 -7.09 17.28
C ARG A 19 -52.18 -8.28 18.23
N LEU A 20 -53.27 -8.36 19.00
CA LEU A 20 -53.54 -9.51 19.88
C LEU A 20 -53.82 -10.78 19.08
N ARG A 21 -54.56 -10.69 17.96
CA ARG A 21 -54.76 -11.83 17.04
C ARG A 21 -53.44 -12.27 16.43
N ALA A 22 -52.57 -11.34 16.04
CA ALA A 22 -51.24 -11.66 15.53
C ALA A 22 -50.36 -12.34 16.59
N VAL A 23 -50.34 -11.84 17.84
CA VAL A 23 -49.61 -12.47 18.94
C VAL A 23 -50.18 -13.86 19.26
N ALA A 24 -51.50 -14.01 19.28
CA ALA A 24 -52.15 -15.31 19.48
C ALA A 24 -51.82 -16.29 18.34
N HIS A 25 -51.78 -15.81 17.09
CA HIS A 25 -51.38 -16.61 15.95
C HIS A 25 -49.92 -17.04 16.04
N LEU A 26 -48.99 -16.13 16.40
CA LEU A 26 -47.57 -16.48 16.57
C LEU A 26 -47.36 -17.49 17.70
N LEU A 27 -48.04 -17.30 18.83
CA LEU A 27 -48.00 -18.24 19.95
C LEU A 27 -48.51 -19.62 19.55
N ARG A 28 -49.58 -19.70 18.73
CA ARG A 28 -50.19 -20.97 18.31
C ARG A 28 -49.50 -21.63 17.11
N ALA A 29 -48.98 -20.84 16.17
CA ALA A 29 -48.21 -21.31 15.02
C ALA A 29 -46.89 -21.98 15.44
N SER A 30 -46.29 -21.54 16.56
CA SER A 30 -45.10 -22.20 17.14
C SER A 30 -45.37 -23.60 17.72
N ASN A 31 -46.64 -24.01 17.83
CA ASN A 31 -47.03 -25.33 18.33
C ASN A 31 -47.38 -26.31 17.20
N THR A 32 -47.52 -25.85 15.95
CA THR A 32 -47.96 -26.72 14.83
C THR A 32 -46.80 -27.35 14.05
N GLN A 33 -45.55 -26.98 14.35
CA GLN A 33 -44.39 -27.36 13.52
C GLN A 33 -43.56 -28.52 14.07
N GLU A 34 -43.88 -29.07 15.24
CA GLU A 34 -43.14 -30.21 15.83
C GLU A 34 -44.09 -31.18 16.54
N ASP A 35 -44.94 -31.87 15.79
CA ASP A 35 -45.60 -33.11 16.26
C ASP A 35 -44.87 -34.32 15.66
N THR A 36 -43.68 -34.60 16.19
CA THR A 36 -43.05 -35.92 16.15
C THR A 36 -42.31 -36.18 17.47
N ASP A 37 -43.00 -36.09 18.61
CA ASP A 37 -42.54 -36.72 19.86
C ASP A 37 -43.68 -36.82 20.90
N GLU A 38 -44.11 -38.06 21.14
CA GLU A 38 -45.29 -38.51 21.88
C GLU A 38 -45.22 -38.32 23.43
N TYR A 39 -44.42 -37.38 23.94
CA TYR A 39 -44.16 -37.25 25.39
C TYR A 39 -44.36 -35.88 26.03
N ASN A 40 -44.84 -34.85 25.32
CA ASN A 40 -45.03 -33.53 25.93
C ASN A 40 -46.44 -32.99 25.67
N ALA A 41 -47.31 -33.11 26.68
CA ALA A 41 -48.51 -32.28 26.79
C ALA A 41 -48.14 -30.78 26.58
N PRO A 42 -49.06 -29.93 26.10
CA PRO A 42 -48.76 -28.54 25.75
C PRO A 42 -48.41 -27.75 27.01
N ALA A 43 -47.14 -27.78 27.39
CA ALA A 43 -46.61 -26.96 28.45
C ALA A 43 -46.79 -25.50 28.04
N SER A 44 -47.30 -24.66 28.95
CA SER A 44 -47.44 -23.21 28.75
C SER A 44 -46.19 -22.65 28.06
N ALA A 45 -46.34 -21.69 27.14
CA ALA A 45 -45.21 -21.10 26.40
C ALA A 45 -44.04 -20.70 27.32
N ARG A 46 -44.38 -20.23 28.53
CA ARG A 46 -43.41 -19.93 29.59
C ARG A 46 -42.63 -21.14 30.08
N ALA A 47 -43.27 -22.30 30.26
CA ALA A 47 -42.61 -23.54 30.64
C ALA A 47 -41.69 -24.07 29.52
N ARG A 48 -42.06 -23.88 28.24
CA ARG A 48 -41.19 -24.19 27.09
C ARG A 48 -39.95 -23.29 27.07
N LEU A 49 -40.13 -21.98 27.25
CA LEU A 49 -39.01 -21.04 27.35
C LEU A 49 -38.07 -21.40 28.51
N HIS A 50 -38.59 -21.71 29.69
CA HIS A 50 -37.77 -22.15 30.83
C HIS A 50 -37.09 -23.50 30.62
N ARG A 51 -37.62 -24.38 29.76
CA ARG A 51 -36.93 -25.61 29.36
C ARG A 51 -35.77 -25.28 28.44
N LEU A 52 -35.99 -24.42 27.44
CA LEU A 52 -34.96 -23.99 26.48
C LEU A 52 -33.82 -23.23 27.18
N GLU A 53 -34.15 -22.34 28.10
CA GLU A 53 -33.17 -21.62 28.92
C GLU A 53 -32.29 -22.59 29.73
N ARG A 54 -32.89 -23.60 30.38
CA ARG A 54 -32.13 -24.62 31.12
C ARG A 54 -31.25 -25.46 30.21
N THR A 55 -31.75 -25.85 29.04
CA THR A 55 -30.94 -26.61 28.08
C THR A 55 -29.79 -25.77 27.52
N LEU A 56 -30.03 -24.49 27.24
CA LEU A 56 -29.01 -23.55 26.77
C LEU A 56 -27.96 -23.28 27.84
N ALA A 57 -28.36 -23.07 29.10
CA ALA A 57 -27.44 -22.94 30.22
C ALA A 57 -26.61 -24.22 30.44
N SER A 58 -27.20 -25.40 30.22
CA SER A 58 -26.46 -26.65 30.28
C SER A 58 -25.48 -26.82 29.11
N LEU A 59 -25.82 -26.32 27.92
CA LEU A 59 -24.95 -26.35 26.75
C LEU A 59 -23.81 -25.34 26.87
N SER A 60 -24.07 -24.14 27.38
CA SER A 60 -23.03 -23.12 27.61
C SER A 60 -22.02 -23.57 28.66
N ALA A 61 -22.45 -24.34 29.68
CA ALA A 61 -21.55 -24.93 30.66
C ALA A 61 -20.67 -26.06 30.09
N ARG A 62 -21.14 -26.75 29.03
CA ARG A 62 -20.41 -27.86 28.41
C ARG A 62 -19.51 -27.44 27.26
N HIS A 63 -19.86 -26.36 26.54
CA HIS A 63 -19.18 -25.96 25.31
C HIS A 63 -18.83 -24.46 25.31
N PRO A 64 -17.53 -24.08 25.34
CA PRO A 64 -17.11 -22.68 25.47
C PRO A 64 -17.55 -21.83 24.28
N VAL A 65 -17.63 -22.39 23.07
CA VAL A 65 -18.06 -21.65 21.87
C VAL A 65 -19.51 -21.16 21.99
N VAL A 66 -20.37 -21.85 22.74
CA VAL A 66 -21.75 -21.38 22.97
C VAL A 66 -21.74 -20.14 23.85
N ALA A 67 -20.85 -20.08 24.84
CA ALA A 67 -20.65 -18.89 25.66
C ALA A 67 -20.09 -17.72 24.82
N ASP A 68 -19.15 -18.01 23.91
CA ASP A 68 -18.58 -16.99 23.01
C ASP A 68 -19.63 -16.43 22.05
N VAL A 69 -20.48 -17.28 21.47
CA VAL A 69 -21.58 -16.82 20.60
C VAL A 69 -22.61 -15.99 21.36
N LEU A 70 -22.89 -16.32 22.62
CA LEU A 70 -23.77 -15.52 23.48
C LEU A 70 -23.14 -14.17 23.85
N ALA A 71 -21.82 -14.13 24.09
CA ALA A 71 -21.07 -12.88 24.29
C ALA A 71 -21.13 -12.01 23.03
N LEU A 72 -20.87 -12.60 21.86
CA LEU A 72 -20.98 -11.93 20.56
C LEU A 72 -22.40 -11.43 20.29
N GLN A 73 -23.43 -12.18 20.68
CA GLN A 73 -24.83 -11.75 20.55
C GLN A 73 -25.14 -10.54 21.44
N HIS A 74 -24.60 -10.51 22.66
CA HIS A 74 -24.80 -9.41 23.60
C HIS A 74 -24.06 -8.14 23.15
N GLU A 75 -22.81 -8.27 22.69
CA GLU A 75 -22.00 -7.15 22.19
C GLU A 75 -22.51 -6.63 20.84
N HIS A 76 -22.98 -7.53 19.98
CA HIS A 76 -23.37 -7.21 18.62
C HIS A 76 -24.76 -7.80 18.25
N PRO A 77 -25.85 -7.28 18.85
CA PRO A 77 -27.21 -7.74 18.58
C PRO A 77 -27.66 -7.46 17.14
N PHE A 78 -26.94 -6.60 16.41
CA PHE A 78 -27.21 -6.29 15.00
C PHE A 78 -26.79 -7.42 14.04
N LEU A 79 -25.81 -8.25 14.39
CA LEU A 79 -25.35 -9.36 13.54
C LEU A 79 -26.42 -10.47 13.41
N PHE A 80 -27.23 -10.64 14.45
CA PHE A 80 -28.25 -11.68 14.53
C PHE A 80 -29.66 -11.19 14.20
N ARG A 81 -29.85 -9.88 14.01
CA ARG A 81 -31.07 -9.38 13.38
C ARG A 81 -30.99 -9.71 11.90
N HIS A 82 -31.91 -10.55 11.43
CA HIS A 82 -32.11 -10.74 10.01
C HIS A 82 -32.50 -9.39 9.39
N HIS A 83 -31.50 -8.70 8.83
CA HIS A 83 -31.75 -7.62 7.91
C HIS A 83 -32.36 -8.28 6.69
N ASN A 84 -33.68 -8.18 6.55
CA ASN A 84 -34.31 -8.34 5.26
C ASN A 84 -34.04 -7.01 4.53
N PRO A 85 -33.06 -6.93 3.62
CA PRO A 85 -32.83 -5.69 2.90
C PRO A 85 -34.10 -5.40 2.12
N THR A 86 -34.74 -4.27 2.43
CA THR A 86 -35.79 -3.74 1.57
C THR A 86 -35.23 -3.64 0.15
N PRO A 87 -35.92 -4.16 -0.89
CA PRO A 87 -35.35 -4.32 -2.23
C PRO A 87 -34.86 -2.99 -2.83
N THR A 88 -35.41 -1.87 -2.38
CA THR A 88 -35.06 -0.50 -2.78
C THR A 88 -33.65 -0.07 -2.37
N THR A 89 -33.19 -0.40 -1.15
CA THR A 89 -31.86 0.01 -0.66
C THR A 89 -30.75 -0.87 -1.22
N ALA A 90 -31.03 -2.15 -1.48
CA ALA A 90 -30.10 -3.05 -2.16
C ALA A 90 -29.87 -2.60 -3.61
N ALA A 91 -30.94 -2.27 -4.34
CA ALA A 91 -30.85 -1.79 -5.72
C ALA A 91 -30.02 -0.50 -5.83
N THR A 92 -30.20 0.46 -4.91
CA THR A 92 -29.42 1.71 -4.93
C THR A 92 -27.93 1.48 -4.68
N VAL A 93 -27.57 0.61 -3.72
CA VAL A 93 -26.16 0.30 -3.42
C VAL A 93 -25.51 -0.46 -4.56
N ILE A 94 -26.23 -1.39 -5.20
CA ILE A 94 -25.73 -2.12 -6.37
C ILE A 94 -25.53 -1.15 -7.54
N LEU A 95 -26.46 -0.22 -7.76
CA LEU A 95 -26.35 0.75 -8.85
C LEU A 95 -25.21 1.74 -8.63
N THR A 96 -24.98 2.22 -7.40
CA THR A 96 -23.87 3.14 -7.10
C THR A 96 -22.50 2.48 -7.22
N HIS A 97 -22.41 1.17 -6.99
CA HIS A 97 -21.15 0.42 -7.07
C HIS A 97 -21.03 -0.44 -8.34
N ALA A 98 -21.95 -0.27 -9.30
CA ALA A 98 -21.99 -1.07 -10.52
C ALA A 98 -20.65 -1.04 -11.28
N ASP A 99 -20.00 0.13 -11.34
CA ASP A 99 -18.72 0.31 -12.02
C ASP A 99 -17.56 -0.37 -11.29
N VAL A 100 -17.62 -0.42 -9.95
CA VAL A 100 -16.65 -1.17 -9.14
C VAL A 100 -16.85 -2.68 -9.33
N TYR A 101 -18.09 -3.13 -9.43
CA TYR A 101 -18.39 -4.54 -9.69
C TYR A 101 -18.02 -4.98 -11.10
N THR A 102 -18.23 -4.15 -12.13
CA THR A 102 -17.83 -4.48 -13.51
C THR A 102 -16.31 -4.49 -13.66
N THR A 103 -15.61 -3.51 -13.09
CA THR A 103 -14.14 -3.45 -13.12
C THR A 103 -13.51 -4.57 -12.32
N SER A 104 -14.01 -4.87 -11.12
CA SER A 104 -13.52 -6.00 -10.31
C SER A 104 -13.89 -7.35 -10.90
N ALA A 105 -15.06 -7.51 -11.52
CA ALA A 105 -15.42 -8.74 -12.23
C ALA A 105 -14.59 -8.94 -13.50
N ALA A 106 -14.31 -7.88 -14.26
CA ALA A 106 -13.36 -7.93 -15.38
C ALA A 106 -11.94 -8.22 -14.86
N ALA A 107 -11.60 -7.74 -13.67
CA ALA A 107 -10.32 -8.02 -13.05
C ALA A 107 -10.21 -9.51 -12.67
N LEU A 108 -11.23 -10.01 -12.00
CA LEU A 108 -11.36 -11.40 -11.61
C LEU A 108 -11.62 -12.33 -12.78
N ALA A 109 -12.04 -11.85 -13.95
CA ALA A 109 -12.22 -12.66 -15.16
C ALA A 109 -10.92 -12.81 -15.98
N HIS A 110 -9.97 -11.89 -15.87
CA HIS A 110 -8.62 -12.10 -16.42
C HIS A 110 -7.76 -13.00 -15.52
N LEU A 111 -8.06 -13.06 -14.22
CA LEU A 111 -7.39 -13.92 -13.27
C LEU A 111 -7.53 -15.44 -13.54
N PRO A 112 -8.66 -16.03 -13.97
CA PRO A 112 -8.77 -17.45 -14.32
C PRO A 112 -8.06 -17.77 -15.63
N GLN A 113 -7.98 -16.81 -16.58
CA GLN A 113 -7.19 -17.00 -17.79
C GLN A 113 -5.68 -17.00 -17.46
N SER A 114 -5.24 -16.16 -16.52
CA SER A 114 -3.88 -16.26 -15.98
C SER A 114 -3.70 -17.46 -15.04
N GLN A 115 -4.68 -17.86 -14.23
CA GLN A 115 -4.57 -18.98 -13.29
C GLN A 115 -4.53 -20.34 -14.01
N GLN A 116 -5.37 -20.57 -15.03
CA GLN A 116 -5.27 -21.78 -15.86
C GLN A 116 -3.95 -21.83 -16.63
N GLN A 117 -3.39 -20.68 -17.03
CA GLN A 117 -2.03 -20.62 -17.59
C GLN A 117 -0.93 -20.71 -16.52
N GLN A 118 -1.16 -20.31 -15.27
CA GLN A 118 -0.18 -20.31 -14.17
C GLN A 118 -0.09 -21.66 -13.47
N GLU A 119 -1.15 -22.46 -13.39
CA GLU A 119 -1.02 -23.88 -12.98
C GLU A 119 -0.16 -24.67 -13.99
N GLN A 120 -0.05 -24.21 -15.24
CA GLN A 120 0.85 -24.76 -16.26
C GLN A 120 2.17 -23.99 -16.43
N GLN A 121 2.34 -22.84 -15.79
CA GLN A 121 3.55 -22.04 -15.82
C GLN A 121 3.94 -21.60 -14.41
N ILE A 122 4.20 -22.58 -13.54
CA ILE A 122 5.32 -22.39 -12.62
C ILE A 122 6.52 -22.10 -13.54
N PRO A 123 7.12 -20.90 -13.50
CA PRO A 123 8.25 -20.57 -14.36
C PRO A 123 9.29 -21.68 -14.24
N ASP A 124 9.82 -22.12 -15.38
CA ASP A 124 10.70 -23.29 -15.45
C ASP A 124 11.73 -23.24 -14.31
N PRO A 125 11.63 -24.15 -13.32
CA PRO A 125 12.50 -24.12 -12.15
C PRO A 125 13.96 -24.32 -12.55
N ALA A 126 14.24 -24.95 -13.70
CA ALA A 126 15.58 -25.07 -14.25
C ALA A 126 16.12 -23.71 -14.72
N GLY A 127 15.28 -22.89 -15.36
CA GLY A 127 15.61 -21.51 -15.72
C GLY A 127 15.97 -20.67 -14.48
N LEU A 128 15.15 -20.73 -13.44
CA LEU A 128 15.41 -20.01 -12.19
C LEU A 128 16.67 -20.52 -11.46
N ALA A 129 16.90 -21.83 -11.42
CA ALA A 129 18.11 -22.42 -10.87
C ALA A 129 19.37 -21.98 -11.64
N SER A 130 19.28 -21.85 -12.97
CA SER A 130 20.38 -21.36 -13.80
C SER A 130 20.72 -19.88 -13.52
N LEU A 131 19.71 -19.05 -13.23
CA LEU A 131 19.90 -17.66 -12.82
C LEU A 131 20.54 -17.57 -11.43
N LEU A 132 20.12 -18.43 -10.50
CA LEU A 132 20.74 -18.52 -9.18
C LEU A 132 22.22 -18.94 -9.28
N ALA A 133 22.55 -19.85 -10.20
CA ALA A 133 23.92 -20.27 -10.46
C ALA A 133 24.80 -19.14 -11.06
N LEU A 134 24.18 -18.14 -11.72
CA LEU A 134 24.88 -16.97 -12.25
C LEU A 134 25.14 -15.88 -11.20
N ALA A 135 24.36 -15.84 -10.12
CA ALA A 135 24.49 -14.85 -9.05
C ALA A 135 25.93 -14.67 -8.50
N PRO A 136 26.70 -15.73 -8.16
CA PRO A 136 28.06 -15.56 -7.66
C PRO A 136 29.02 -14.96 -8.70
N ARG A 137 28.79 -15.22 -10.00
CA ARG A 137 29.62 -14.63 -11.07
C ARG A 137 29.38 -13.12 -11.18
N ILE A 138 28.13 -12.68 -11.01
CA ILE A 138 27.77 -11.25 -10.99
C ILE A 138 28.40 -10.57 -9.79
N GLN A 139 28.35 -11.19 -8.61
CA GLN A 139 28.99 -10.66 -7.40
C GLN A 139 30.52 -10.52 -7.58
N ALA A 140 31.18 -11.56 -8.07
CA ALA A 140 32.62 -11.52 -8.34
C ALA A 140 33.00 -10.47 -9.40
N ALA A 141 32.16 -10.26 -10.41
CA ALA A 141 32.35 -9.19 -11.38
C ALA A 141 32.18 -7.80 -10.75
N GLY A 142 31.18 -7.62 -9.88
CA GLY A 142 30.95 -6.39 -9.13
C GLY A 142 32.12 -6.03 -8.23
N GLU A 143 32.69 -6.99 -7.51
CA GLU A 143 33.90 -6.77 -6.70
C GLU A 143 35.08 -6.29 -7.54
N ARG A 144 35.34 -6.93 -8.70
CA ARG A 144 36.38 -6.48 -9.64
C ARG A 144 36.12 -5.07 -10.13
N GLU A 145 34.89 -4.75 -10.46
CA GLU A 145 34.51 -3.42 -10.94
C GLU A 145 34.76 -2.35 -9.86
N THR A 146 34.40 -2.63 -8.60
CA THR A 146 34.69 -1.71 -7.49
C THR A 146 36.19 -1.50 -7.29
N ARG A 147 37.00 -2.56 -7.42
CA ARG A 147 38.46 -2.46 -7.36
C ARG A 147 39.03 -1.61 -8.49
N LEU A 148 38.62 -1.87 -9.74
CA LEU A 148 39.07 -1.11 -10.90
C LEU A 148 38.67 0.37 -10.80
N ARG A 149 37.47 0.68 -10.29
CA ARG A 149 37.05 2.07 -10.06
C ARG A 149 37.96 2.79 -9.05
N ARG A 150 38.38 2.11 -7.98
CA ARG A 150 39.32 2.67 -6.99
C ARG A 150 40.68 2.94 -7.61
N GLU A 151 41.26 1.93 -8.28
CA GLU A 151 42.55 2.06 -8.95
C GLU A 151 42.53 3.18 -10.01
N ALA A 152 41.46 3.25 -10.81
CA ALA A 152 41.30 4.29 -11.82
C ALA A 152 41.07 5.70 -11.20
N ALA A 153 40.44 5.80 -10.04
CA ALA A 153 40.32 7.07 -9.31
C ALA A 153 41.68 7.53 -8.77
N GLU A 154 42.45 6.61 -8.19
CA GLU A 154 43.81 6.90 -7.71
C GLU A 154 44.75 7.32 -8.84
N LEU A 155 44.73 6.61 -9.96
CA LEU A 155 45.55 6.95 -11.13
C LEU A 155 45.18 8.32 -11.68
N ARG A 156 43.87 8.65 -11.77
CA ARG A 156 43.42 9.98 -12.20
C ARG A 156 43.89 11.07 -11.24
N ALA A 157 43.85 10.84 -9.94
CA ALA A 157 44.34 11.80 -8.96
C ALA A 157 45.86 12.01 -9.06
N ARG A 158 46.63 10.94 -9.28
CA ARG A 158 48.09 11.05 -9.49
C ARG A 158 48.44 11.73 -10.81
N SER A 159 47.74 11.41 -11.89
CA SER A 159 47.97 12.06 -13.18
C SER A 159 47.59 13.54 -13.15
N ALA A 160 46.49 13.89 -12.45
CA ALA A 160 46.09 15.28 -12.29
C ALA A 160 47.18 16.10 -11.59
N LYS A 161 47.71 15.59 -10.46
CA LYS A 161 48.82 16.25 -9.75
C LYS A 161 50.07 16.43 -10.60
N LEU A 162 50.49 15.39 -11.33
CA LEU A 162 51.66 15.50 -12.21
C LEU A 162 51.46 16.54 -13.32
N VAL A 163 50.24 16.67 -13.83
CA VAL A 163 49.92 17.70 -14.83
C VAL A 163 49.89 19.08 -14.18
N GLU A 164 49.33 19.22 -12.98
CA GLU A 164 49.37 20.46 -12.20
C GLU A 164 50.81 20.92 -11.95
N ASP A 165 51.65 20.04 -11.39
CA ASP A 165 53.07 20.31 -11.12
C ASP A 165 53.83 20.72 -12.40
N TRP A 166 53.58 20.02 -13.52
CA TRP A 166 54.20 20.34 -14.81
C TRP A 166 53.74 21.69 -15.37
N VAL A 167 52.46 22.05 -15.21
CA VAL A 167 51.96 23.36 -15.63
C VAL A 167 52.57 24.46 -14.77
N GLU A 168 52.62 24.28 -13.45
CA GLU A 168 53.18 25.26 -12.53
C GLU A 168 54.68 25.47 -12.73
N GLU A 169 55.48 24.41 -12.68
CA GLU A 169 56.94 24.54 -12.77
C GLU A 169 57.43 24.73 -14.21
N GLY A 170 56.81 23.99 -15.12
CA GLY A 170 57.20 23.91 -16.52
C GLY A 170 56.72 25.11 -17.32
N ILE A 171 55.41 25.37 -17.34
CA ILE A 171 54.86 26.45 -18.17
C ILE A 171 54.98 27.79 -17.45
N LEU A 172 54.39 27.92 -16.26
CA LEU A 172 54.34 29.20 -15.55
C LEU A 172 55.75 29.61 -15.09
N GLY A 173 56.48 28.71 -14.44
CA GLY A 173 57.85 28.99 -14.00
C GLY A 173 58.81 29.32 -15.13
N MET A 174 58.66 28.72 -16.31
CA MET A 174 59.45 29.10 -17.48
C MET A 174 59.02 30.45 -18.05
N GLY A 175 57.71 30.74 -18.07
CA GLY A 175 57.17 32.04 -18.48
C GLY A 175 57.71 33.19 -17.63
N GLU A 176 57.76 33.02 -16.30
CA GLU A 176 58.35 34.02 -15.39
C GLU A 176 59.84 34.25 -15.67
N ARG A 177 60.61 33.19 -15.92
CA ARG A 177 62.03 33.30 -16.27
C ARG A 177 62.24 33.99 -17.61
N TRP A 178 61.42 33.69 -18.62
CA TRP A 178 61.47 34.37 -19.91
C TRP A 178 61.12 35.85 -19.76
N ALA A 179 60.04 36.18 -19.04
CA ALA A 179 59.64 37.55 -18.79
C ALA A 179 60.73 38.35 -18.04
N ALA A 180 61.35 37.74 -17.02
CA ALA A 180 62.46 38.36 -16.30
C ALA A 180 63.70 38.56 -17.20
N TRP A 181 63.96 37.64 -18.12
CA TRP A 181 65.05 37.79 -19.09
C TRP A 181 64.76 38.89 -20.12
N GLU A 182 63.55 38.96 -20.66
CA GLU A 182 63.10 40.03 -21.56
C GLU A 182 63.17 41.40 -20.88
N GLU A 183 62.80 41.52 -19.61
CA GLU A 183 62.89 42.77 -18.86
C GLU A 183 64.35 43.23 -18.70
N ARG A 184 65.27 42.29 -18.42
CA ARG A 184 66.71 42.60 -18.37
C ARG A 184 67.25 43.01 -19.75
N LEU A 185 66.81 42.37 -20.82
CA LEU A 185 67.20 42.71 -22.19
C LEU A 185 66.73 44.13 -22.53
N ARG A 186 65.46 44.45 -22.25
CA ARG A 186 64.87 45.78 -22.40
C ARG A 186 65.61 46.84 -21.58
N GLY A 187 66.06 46.48 -20.39
CA GLY A 187 66.98 47.29 -19.59
C GLY A 187 68.28 47.57 -20.35
N VAL A 188 68.99 46.55 -20.83
CA VAL A 188 70.25 46.77 -21.58
C VAL A 188 70.02 47.65 -22.81
N GLU A 189 68.93 47.46 -23.54
CA GLU A 189 68.56 48.29 -24.68
C GLU A 189 68.31 49.76 -24.29
N SER A 190 67.59 50.01 -23.19
CA SER A 190 67.32 51.38 -22.72
C SER A 190 68.58 52.08 -22.20
N TRP A 191 69.42 51.38 -21.46
CA TRP A 191 70.71 51.89 -20.99
C TRP A 191 71.67 52.19 -22.15
N GLY A 192 71.67 51.39 -23.21
CA GLY A 192 72.43 51.66 -24.44
C GLY A 192 71.94 52.92 -25.17
N CYS A 193 70.66 53.27 -25.05
CA CYS A 193 70.09 54.49 -25.63
C CYS A 193 70.43 55.75 -24.82
N GLU A 194 70.53 55.65 -23.49
CA GLU A 194 70.89 56.77 -22.60
C GLU A 194 72.41 56.98 -22.49
N GLY A 195 73.19 55.90 -22.51
CA GLY A 195 74.64 55.87 -22.39
C GLY A 195 75.40 56.12 -23.70
N GLY A 196 75.24 57.31 -24.30
CA GLY A 196 76.32 57.95 -25.06
C GLY A 196 76.87 57.29 -26.34
N PHE A 197 76.20 56.33 -26.99
CA PHE A 197 76.58 55.85 -28.32
C PHE A 197 75.43 55.99 -29.33
N GLY A 198 75.25 57.22 -29.83
CA GLY A 198 74.52 57.48 -31.08
C GLY A 198 72.99 57.57 -30.99
N ARG A 199 72.48 58.79 -30.79
CA ARG A 199 71.06 59.20 -30.93
C ARG A 199 70.44 59.01 -32.34
N ARG A 200 70.95 58.10 -33.18
CA ARG A 200 70.47 57.90 -34.56
C ARG A 200 69.84 56.52 -34.84
N ALA A 201 69.87 55.58 -33.90
CA ALA A 201 69.36 54.22 -34.14
C ALA A 201 67.92 53.98 -33.64
N CYS A 202 67.38 54.80 -32.72
CA CYS A 202 66.09 54.53 -32.06
C CYS A 202 64.82 54.89 -32.88
N VAL A 203 64.94 55.21 -34.18
CA VAL A 203 63.81 55.65 -35.02
C VAL A 203 63.03 54.48 -35.64
N TRP A 204 63.45 53.23 -35.46
CA TRP A 204 62.83 52.06 -36.11
C TRP A 204 62.10 51.10 -35.16
N ALA A 205 61.49 51.60 -34.09
CA ALA A 205 60.56 50.84 -33.27
C ALA A 205 59.26 51.65 -33.05
N ASN A 206 58.36 51.56 -34.04
CA ASN A 206 56.94 51.85 -33.92
C ASN A 206 56.17 50.80 -34.73
#